data_AF-X1HZF9-F1
#
_entry.id   AF-X1HZF9-F1
#
_cell.length_a   1.000
_cell.length_b   1.000
_cell.length_c   1.000
_cell.angle_alpha   90.00
_cell.angle_beta   90.00
_cell.angle_gamma   90.00
#
_symmetry.space_group_name_H-M   'P 1'
#
loop_
_entity.id
_entity.type
_entity.pdbx_description
1 polymer ?
#
loop_
_entity_poly.entity_id
_entity_poly.type
_entity_poly.pdbx_seq_one_letter_code
_entity_poly.pdbx_strand_id
1 'polypeptide(L)'
;ELFKFKIELLKKEIDILSSIIGRYDDILFKIKGWTITLWIAVVGWGILSNSMLLLILALFVPILFCFLEVQFKMIQRQYIFRGNYLQKFFHNDKKLKEVFKEKNIPQNPGIYDLNAHYIGKIKELSEKYKKMTNFLWIIRFPNVYLFYLTILILTIIAIIFVYFGCIQMQNKEIIATLTYLK
;
A
#
# COMPACT_ATOMS: atom_id res chain seq x y z
N GLU A 1 -6.54 5.92 -41.86
CA GLU A 1 -5.69 6.73 -40.95
C GLU A 1 -6.16 6.69 -39.50
N LEU A 2 -7.42 7.03 -39.21
CA LEU A 2 -7.97 7.04 -37.84
C LEU A 2 -7.80 5.71 -37.08
N PHE A 3 -8.03 4.56 -37.71
CA PHE A 3 -7.85 3.25 -37.06
C PHE A 3 -6.40 2.99 -36.63
N LYS A 4 -5.43 3.36 -37.48
CA LYS A 4 -4.00 3.23 -37.18
C LYS A 4 -3.59 4.14 -36.02
N PHE A 5 -4.09 5.38 -36.01
CA PHE A 5 -3.91 6.31 -34.89
C PHE A 5 -4.48 5.76 -33.58
N LYS A 6 -5.69 5.19 -33.61
CA LYS A 6 -6.31 4.58 -32.42
C LYS A 6 -5.49 3.40 -31.87
N ILE A 7 -4.92 2.56 -32.73
CA ILE A 7 -4.02 1.46 -32.33
C ILE A 7 -2.75 2.01 -31.70
N GLU A 8 -2.14 3.02 -32.31
CA GLU A 8 -0.93 3.67 -31.79
C GLU A 8 -1.18 4.27 -30.40
N LEU A 9 -2.32 4.94 -30.23
CA LEU A 9 -2.74 5.49 -28.95
C LEU A 9 -2.95 4.40 -27.89
N LEU A 10 -3.54 3.27 -28.28
CA LEU A 10 -3.74 2.12 -27.40
C LEU A 10 -2.42 1.46 -26.99
N LYS A 11 -1.47 1.34 -27.92
CA LYS A 11 -0.10 0.87 -27.61
C LYS A 11 0.56 1.79 -26.57
N LYS A 12 0.50 3.10 -26.82
CA LYS A 12 1.04 4.11 -25.89
C LYS A 12 0.35 4.06 -24.53
N GLU A 13 -0.94 3.82 -24.49
CA GLU A 13 -1.70 3.63 -23.25
C GLU A 13 -1.17 2.44 -22.44
N ILE A 14 -0.91 1.29 -23.08
CA ILE A 14 -0.35 0.10 -22.42
C ILE A 14 1.04 0.38 -21.84
N ASP A 15 1.90 1.03 -22.61
CA ASP A 15 3.26 1.37 -22.18
C ASP A 15 3.22 2.32 -20.97
N ILE A 16 2.35 3.33 -20.99
CA ILE A 16 2.14 4.26 -19.88
C ILE A 16 1.59 3.54 -18.65
N LEU A 17 0.60 2.65 -18.82
CA LEU A 17 0.02 1.89 -17.71
C LEU A 17 1.09 1.04 -17.00
N SER A 18 1.90 0.31 -17.76
CA SER A 18 2.99 -0.49 -17.22
C SER A 18 3.99 0.37 -16.45
N SER A 19 4.40 1.51 -17.03
CA SER A 19 5.31 2.47 -16.39
C SER A 19 4.74 3.04 -15.09
N ILE A 20 3.47 3.43 -15.08
CA ILE A 20 2.80 3.98 -13.89
C ILE A 20 2.70 2.91 -12.79
N ILE A 21 2.31 1.68 -13.13
CA ILE A 21 2.19 0.58 -12.17
C ILE A 21 3.54 0.32 -11.50
N GLY A 22 4.63 0.23 -12.29
CA GLY A 22 5.98 0.05 -11.77
C GLY A 22 6.43 1.20 -10.86
N ARG A 23 6.12 2.45 -11.23
CA ARG A 23 6.41 3.61 -10.36
C ARG A 23 5.68 3.53 -9.01
N TYR A 24 4.45 3.04 -8.99
CA TYR A 24 3.73 2.82 -7.73
C TYR A 24 4.34 1.69 -6.91
N ASP A 25 4.83 0.61 -7.54
CA ASP A 25 5.56 -0.45 -6.82
C ASP A 25 6.83 0.11 -6.14
N ASP A 26 7.59 0.96 -6.83
CA ASP A 26 8.75 1.64 -6.25
C ASP A 26 8.38 2.54 -5.07
N ILE A 27 7.28 3.31 -5.19
CA ILE A 27 6.79 4.17 -4.11
C ILE A 27 6.36 3.32 -2.91
N LEU A 28 5.63 2.24 -3.12
CA LEU A 28 5.18 1.33 -2.05
C LEU A 28 6.38 0.68 -1.34
N PHE A 29 7.42 0.31 -2.09
CA PHE A 29 8.67 -0.19 -1.50
C PHE A 29 9.36 0.87 -0.65
N LYS A 30 9.45 2.13 -1.13
CA LYS A 30 10.03 3.25 -0.39
C LYS A 30 9.25 3.58 0.88
N ILE A 31 7.91 3.56 0.83
CA ILE A 31 7.04 3.75 1.99
C ILE A 31 7.41 2.75 3.09
N LYS A 32 7.55 1.45 2.75
CA LYS A 32 7.96 0.43 3.71
C LYS A 32 9.36 0.67 4.28
N GLY A 33 10.30 1.10 3.44
CA GLY A 33 11.63 1.51 3.89
C GLY A 33 11.57 2.64 4.93
N TRP A 34 10.82 3.70 4.64
CA TRP A 34 10.62 4.82 5.56
C TRP A 34 9.93 4.41 6.86
N THR A 35 8.95 3.51 6.79
CA THR A 35 8.31 2.94 7.98
C THR A 35 9.35 2.30 8.89
N ILE A 36 10.23 1.43 8.35
CA ILE A 36 11.25 0.74 9.13
C ILE A 36 12.24 1.76 9.72
N THR A 37 12.75 2.69 8.91
CA THR A 37 13.72 3.68 9.37
C THR A 37 13.18 4.52 10.53
N LEU A 38 11.95 5.04 10.38
CA LEU A 38 11.33 5.88 11.41
C LEU A 38 10.98 5.04 12.66
N TRP A 39 10.46 3.83 12.46
CA TRP A 39 10.16 2.91 13.56
C TRP A 39 11.40 2.56 14.38
N ILE A 40 12.51 2.17 13.73
CA ILE A 40 13.78 1.88 14.41
C ILE A 40 14.29 3.10 15.19
N ALA A 41 14.20 4.30 14.60
CA ALA A 41 14.64 5.52 15.27
C ALA A 41 13.85 5.80 16.55
N VAL A 42 12.51 5.70 16.51
CA VAL A 42 11.65 5.96 17.67
C VAL A 42 11.78 4.86 18.72
N VAL A 43 11.78 3.58 18.33
CA VAL A 43 11.96 2.46 19.26
C VAL A 43 13.34 2.49 19.89
N GLY A 44 14.40 2.68 19.10
CA GLY A 44 15.78 2.76 19.58
C GLY A 44 15.96 3.90 20.59
N TRP A 45 15.43 5.08 20.30
CA TRP A 45 15.43 6.19 21.25
C TRP A 45 14.64 5.85 22.52
N GLY A 46 13.43 5.28 22.37
CA GLY A 46 12.60 4.89 23.50
C GLY A 46 13.29 3.92 24.45
N ILE A 47 14.02 2.93 23.91
CA ILE A 47 14.82 1.98 24.70
C ILE A 47 15.99 2.70 25.39
N LEU A 48 16.79 3.48 24.65
CA LEU A 48 17.97 4.16 25.21
C LEU A 48 17.63 5.16 26.33
N SER A 49 16.47 5.82 26.22
CA SER A 49 15.99 6.79 27.19
C SER A 49 15.08 6.20 28.28
N ASN A 50 14.82 4.87 28.25
CA ASN A 50 13.82 4.21 29.09
C ASN A 50 12.45 4.92 29.10
N SER A 51 12.10 5.60 28.00
CA SER A 51 10.88 6.41 27.91
C SER A 51 9.74 5.58 27.35
N MET A 52 8.82 5.17 28.23
CA MET A 52 7.60 4.46 27.87
C MET A 52 6.74 5.27 26.87
N LEU A 53 6.73 6.60 27.01
CA LEU A 53 5.98 7.50 26.12
C LEU A 53 6.47 7.39 24.67
N LEU A 54 7.78 7.36 24.46
CA LEU A 54 8.35 7.19 23.12
C LEU A 54 8.04 5.83 22.51
N LEU A 55 8.03 4.76 23.31
CA LEU A 55 7.65 3.43 22.83
C LEU A 55 6.16 3.32 22.49
N ILE A 56 5.30 3.99 23.24
CA ILE A 56 3.87 4.13 22.87
C ILE A 56 3.74 4.91 21.57
N LEU A 57 4.52 5.99 21.39
CA LEU A 57 4.55 6.77 20.15
C LEU A 57 5.00 5.91 18.95
N ALA A 58 5.93 4.96 19.17
CA ALA A 58 6.38 4.04 18.13
C ALA A 58 5.26 3.15 17.56
N LEU A 59 4.19 2.87 18.32
CA LEU A 59 3.02 2.13 17.81
C LEU A 59 2.25 2.89 16.74
N PHE A 60 2.29 4.22 16.74
CA PHE A 60 1.58 5.04 15.76
C PHE A 60 2.27 5.06 14.40
N VAL A 61 3.59 4.85 14.36
CA VAL A 61 4.38 4.83 13.12
C VAL A 61 3.84 3.81 12.10
N PRO A 62 3.74 2.50 12.40
CA PRO A 62 3.19 1.54 11.46
C PRO A 62 1.73 1.83 11.09
N ILE A 63 0.92 2.41 11.98
CA ILE A 63 -0.48 2.73 11.71
C ILE A 63 -0.59 3.83 10.64
N LEU A 64 0.18 4.92 10.80
CA LEU A 64 0.19 6.04 9.86
C LEU A 64 0.70 5.62 8.48
N PHE A 65 1.79 4.85 8.44
CA PHE A 65 2.35 4.39 7.18
C PHE A 65 1.49 3.31 6.51
N CYS A 66 0.77 2.48 7.27
CA CYS A 66 -0.24 1.56 6.73
C CYS A 66 -1.35 2.33 5.99
N PHE A 67 -1.85 3.42 6.59
CA PHE A 67 -2.83 4.28 5.93
C PHE A 67 -2.29 4.85 4.61
N LEU A 68 -1.05 5.37 4.62
CA LEU A 68 -0.40 5.87 3.40
C LEU A 68 -0.25 4.77 2.34
N GLU A 69 0.26 3.58 2.69
CA GLU A 69 0.42 2.47 1.74
C GLU A 69 -0.92 2.10 1.09
N VAL A 70 -2.00 2.05 1.87
CA VAL A 70 -3.33 1.71 1.35
C VAL A 70 -3.80 2.76 0.35
N GLN A 71 -3.60 4.06 0.60
CA GLN A 71 -3.97 5.13 -0.35
C GLN A 71 -3.23 5.00 -1.68
N PHE A 72 -1.91 4.81 -1.64
CA PHE A 72 -1.12 4.62 -2.86
C PHE A 72 -1.50 3.33 -3.61
N LYS A 73 -1.77 2.26 -2.88
CA LYS A 73 -2.23 0.99 -3.46
C LYS A 73 -3.64 1.09 -4.04
N MET A 74 -4.55 1.88 -3.44
CA MET A 74 -5.87 2.18 -4.02
C MET A 74 -5.72 2.84 -5.39
N ILE A 75 -4.84 3.82 -5.52
CA ILE A 75 -4.58 4.51 -6.78
C ILE A 75 -3.95 3.55 -7.79
N GLN A 76 -2.92 2.79 -7.39
CA GLN A 76 -2.29 1.77 -8.23
C GLN A 76 -3.31 0.76 -8.79
N ARG A 77 -4.28 0.32 -7.95
CA ARG A 77 -5.33 -0.62 -8.34
C ARG A 77 -6.22 -0.10 -9.46
N GLN A 78 -6.41 1.22 -9.60
CA GLN A 78 -7.15 1.82 -10.71
C GLN A 78 -6.45 1.55 -12.05
N TYR A 79 -5.14 1.77 -12.11
CA TYR A 79 -4.31 1.50 -13.29
C TYR A 79 -4.23 0.00 -13.60
N ILE A 80 -4.07 -0.85 -12.58
CA ILE A 80 -4.09 -2.32 -12.76
C ILE A 80 -5.45 -2.77 -13.29
N PHE A 81 -6.55 -2.18 -12.82
CA PHE A 81 -7.88 -2.50 -13.31
C PHE A 81 -8.04 -2.16 -14.79
N ARG A 82 -7.55 -0.99 -15.24
CA ARG A 82 -7.49 -0.63 -16.67
C ARG A 82 -6.64 -1.61 -17.47
N GLY A 83 -5.44 -1.93 -16.99
CA GLY A 83 -4.55 -2.89 -17.66
C GLY A 83 -5.20 -4.26 -17.85
N ASN A 84 -5.84 -4.78 -16.79
CA ASN A 84 -6.58 -6.04 -16.85
C ASN A 84 -7.78 -5.99 -17.82
N TYR A 85 -8.45 -4.84 -17.92
CA TYR A 85 -9.53 -4.65 -18.87
C TYR A 85 -9.02 -4.71 -20.31
N LEU A 86 -7.92 -4.02 -20.61
CA LEU A 86 -7.28 -4.06 -21.93
C LEU A 86 -6.80 -5.49 -22.27
N GLN A 87 -6.15 -6.17 -21.33
CA GLN A 87 -5.72 -7.55 -21.53
C GLN A 87 -6.90 -8.48 -21.88
N LYS A 88 -8.03 -8.35 -21.18
CA LYS A 88 -9.26 -9.11 -21.48
C LYS A 88 -9.85 -8.76 -22.85
N PHE A 89 -9.76 -7.51 -23.26
CA PHE A 89 -10.19 -7.08 -24.59
C PHE A 89 -9.36 -7.77 -25.68
N PHE A 90 -8.04 -7.80 -25.53
CA PHE A 90 -7.14 -8.45 -26.51
C PHE A 90 -7.21 -9.97 -26.52
N HIS A 91 -7.59 -10.59 -25.40
CA HIS A 91 -7.75 -12.05 -25.31
C HIS A 91 -9.06 -12.55 -25.94
N ASN A 92 -9.99 -11.66 -26.31
CA ASN A 92 -11.27 -12.04 -26.90
C ASN A 92 -11.19 -11.99 -28.44
N ASP A 93 -10.80 -13.11 -29.05
CA ASP A 93 -10.60 -13.23 -30.50
C ASP A 93 -11.82 -12.83 -31.34
N LYS A 94 -13.05 -13.06 -30.84
CA LYS A 94 -14.28 -12.69 -31.56
C LYS A 94 -14.41 -11.18 -31.66
N LYS A 95 -14.29 -10.48 -30.53
CA LYS A 95 -14.32 -9.00 -30.47
C LYS A 95 -13.17 -8.39 -31.25
N LEU A 96 -11.99 -9.01 -31.21
CA LEU A 96 -10.84 -8.53 -31.97
C LEU A 96 -11.13 -8.58 -33.48
N LYS A 97 -11.65 -9.71 -33.97
CA LYS A 97 -12.02 -9.89 -35.38
C LYS A 97 -13.10 -8.89 -35.83
N GLU A 98 -14.08 -8.61 -34.98
CA GLU A 98 -15.10 -7.58 -35.22
C GLU A 98 -14.46 -6.18 -35.37
N VAL A 99 -13.58 -5.80 -34.44
CA VAL A 99 -12.85 -4.52 -34.46
C VAL A 99 -11.99 -4.37 -35.73
N PHE A 100 -11.35 -5.44 -36.19
CA PHE A 100 -10.57 -5.42 -37.43
C PHE A 100 -11.45 -5.36 -38.68
N LYS A 101 -12.61 -6.04 -38.70
CA LYS A 101 -13.59 -5.97 -39.80
C LYS A 101 -14.20 -4.58 -39.92
N GLU A 102 -14.61 -4.00 -38.79
CA GLU A 102 -15.26 -2.70 -38.72
C GLU A 102 -14.25 -1.53 -38.79
N LYS A 103 -12.95 -1.82 -38.67
CA LYS A 103 -11.86 -0.82 -38.56
C LYS A 103 -12.16 0.24 -37.49
N ASN A 104 -12.83 -0.16 -36.42
CA ASN A 104 -13.27 0.75 -35.37
C ASN A 104 -13.06 0.12 -33.99
N ILE A 105 -12.36 0.84 -33.12
CA ILE A 105 -12.21 0.47 -31.71
C ILE A 105 -13.37 1.11 -30.94
N PRO A 106 -14.16 0.33 -30.17
CA PRO A 106 -15.30 0.86 -29.42
C PRO A 106 -14.86 1.94 -28.43
N GLN A 107 -15.61 3.04 -28.39
CA GLN A 107 -15.36 4.20 -27.53
C GLN A 107 -15.82 4.01 -26.08
N ASN A 108 -16.40 2.86 -25.72
CA ASN A 108 -16.75 2.54 -24.35
C ASN A 108 -15.81 1.43 -23.88
N PRO A 109 -14.87 1.71 -22.95
CA PRO A 109 -14.85 2.83 -21.99
C PRO A 109 -14.16 4.09 -22.48
N GLY A 110 -13.56 4.05 -23.66
CA GLY A 110 -12.79 5.15 -24.22
C GLY A 110 -11.41 4.66 -24.60
N ILE A 111 -10.87 5.27 -25.63
CA ILE A 111 -9.46 5.17 -25.97
C ILE A 111 -8.78 6.20 -25.06
N TYR A 112 -7.76 5.80 -24.29
CA TYR A 112 -7.09 6.65 -23.29
C TYR A 112 -7.87 6.87 -21.97
N ASP A 113 -8.07 5.81 -21.18
CA ASP A 113 -8.67 5.89 -19.83
C ASP A 113 -7.69 5.36 -18.77
N LEU A 114 -6.59 6.08 -18.57
CA LEU A 114 -5.45 5.63 -17.77
C LEU A 114 -5.82 5.19 -16.35
N ASN A 115 -6.66 5.97 -15.66
CA ASN A 115 -7.06 5.72 -14.27
C ASN A 115 -8.43 5.02 -14.15
N ALA A 116 -8.92 4.39 -15.23
CA ALA A 116 -10.21 3.70 -15.25
C ALA A 116 -11.39 4.61 -14.81
N HIS A 117 -11.31 5.92 -15.03
CA HIS A 117 -12.33 6.88 -14.62
C HIS A 117 -13.67 6.61 -15.32
N TYR A 118 -13.63 6.30 -16.61
CA TYR A 118 -14.84 6.02 -17.39
C TYR A 118 -15.29 4.57 -17.21
N ILE A 119 -14.36 3.61 -17.12
CA ILE A 119 -14.72 2.22 -16.82
C ILE A 119 -15.46 2.11 -15.49
N GLY A 120 -15.00 2.84 -14.47
CA GLY A 120 -15.61 2.81 -13.13
C GLY A 120 -17.08 3.26 -13.10
N LYS A 121 -17.55 3.96 -14.14
CA LYS A 121 -18.94 4.42 -14.29
C LYS A 121 -19.84 3.40 -15.00
N ILE A 122 -19.28 2.38 -15.66
CA ILE A 122 -20.06 1.33 -16.32
C ILE A 122 -20.70 0.44 -15.24
N LYS A 123 -22.04 0.34 -15.20
CA LYS A 123 -22.79 -0.39 -14.14
C LYS A 123 -22.18 -1.77 -13.85
N GLU A 124 -21.98 -2.60 -14.87
CA GLU A 124 -21.43 -3.96 -14.75
C GLU A 124 -20.02 -4.02 -14.16
N LEU A 125 -19.16 -3.04 -14.47
CA LEU A 125 -17.77 -3.02 -14.01
C LEU A 125 -17.58 -2.21 -12.73
N SER A 126 -18.55 -1.36 -12.38
CA SER A 126 -18.48 -0.44 -11.24
C SER A 126 -18.38 -1.17 -9.91
N GLU A 127 -19.07 -2.30 -9.73
CA GLU A 127 -18.98 -3.09 -8.50
C GLU A 127 -17.60 -3.70 -8.32
N LYS A 128 -17.06 -4.27 -9.40
CA LYS A 128 -15.72 -4.86 -9.40
C LYS A 128 -14.65 -3.80 -9.15
N TYR A 129 -14.79 -2.63 -9.78
CA TYR A 129 -13.92 -1.48 -9.57
C TYR A 129 -13.96 -1.04 -8.11
N LYS A 130 -15.15 -0.75 -7.56
CA LYS A 130 -15.35 -0.34 -6.16
C LYS A 130 -14.76 -1.34 -5.17
N LYS A 131 -14.93 -2.64 -5.41
CA LYS A 131 -14.34 -3.70 -4.56
C LYS A 131 -12.82 -3.68 -4.61
N MET A 132 -12.24 -3.55 -5.80
CA MET A 132 -10.79 -3.57 -6.01
C MET A 132 -10.08 -2.31 -5.49
N THR A 133 -10.78 -1.18 -5.42
CA THR A 133 -10.30 0.08 -4.87
C THR A 133 -10.79 0.33 -3.44
N ASN A 134 -11.38 -0.65 -2.77
CA ASN A 134 -11.87 -0.48 -1.40
C ASN A 134 -10.70 -0.51 -0.40
N PHE A 135 -10.64 0.52 0.45
CA PHE A 135 -9.66 0.67 1.52
C PHE A 135 -9.54 -0.58 2.41
N LEU A 136 -10.67 -1.08 2.95
CA LEU A 136 -10.70 -2.24 3.85
C LEU A 136 -10.29 -3.53 3.15
N TRP A 137 -10.60 -3.64 1.86
CA TRP A 137 -10.20 -4.80 1.08
C TRP A 137 -8.70 -4.82 0.84
N ILE A 138 -8.09 -3.65 0.64
CA ILE A 138 -6.65 -3.53 0.40
C ILE A 138 -5.82 -3.82 1.66
N ILE A 139 -6.30 -3.42 2.84
CA ILE A 139 -5.63 -3.77 4.10
C ILE A 139 -5.47 -5.28 4.27
N ARG A 140 -6.46 -6.06 3.83
CA ARG A 140 -6.45 -7.53 3.94
C ARG A 140 -5.44 -8.22 3.02
N PHE A 141 -4.71 -7.49 2.18
CA PHE A 141 -3.63 -8.12 1.40
C PHE A 141 -2.50 -8.58 2.32
N PRO A 142 -2.01 -9.83 2.17
CA PRO A 142 -0.89 -10.36 2.95
C PRO A 142 0.32 -9.44 3.00
N ASN A 143 0.69 -8.88 1.85
CA ASN A 143 1.83 -7.96 1.76
C ASN A 143 1.65 -6.67 2.60
N VAL A 144 0.40 -6.24 2.85
CA VAL A 144 0.11 -5.07 3.69
C VAL A 144 0.04 -5.49 5.15
N TYR A 145 -0.94 -6.32 5.52
CA TYR A 145 -1.18 -6.59 6.95
C TYR A 145 -0.03 -7.33 7.61
N LEU A 146 0.63 -8.30 6.96
CA LEU A 146 1.75 -9.03 7.59
C LEU A 146 2.91 -8.09 7.92
N PHE A 147 3.19 -7.13 7.04
CA PHE A 147 4.26 -6.18 7.23
C PHE A 147 4.01 -5.26 8.44
N TYR A 148 2.83 -4.66 8.55
CA TYR A 148 2.53 -3.77 9.69
C TYR A 148 2.25 -4.53 10.98
N LEU A 149 1.65 -5.72 10.91
CA LEU A 149 1.41 -6.58 12.08
C LEU A 149 2.72 -7.01 12.73
N THR A 150 3.72 -7.40 11.93
CA THR A 150 5.04 -7.79 12.47
C THR A 150 5.72 -6.62 13.19
N ILE A 151 5.69 -5.41 12.62
CA ILE A 151 6.23 -4.21 13.28
C ILE A 151 5.49 -3.92 14.60
N LEU A 152 4.16 -4.02 14.61
CA LEU A 152 3.37 -3.81 15.83
C LEU A 152 3.71 -4.83 16.92
N ILE A 153 3.81 -6.12 16.58
CA ILE A 153 4.20 -7.17 17.52
C ILE A 153 5.59 -6.90 18.10
N LEU A 154 6.57 -6.56 17.26
CA LEU A 154 7.93 -6.21 17.71
C LEU A 154 7.93 -4.99 18.64
N THR A 155 7.08 -4.01 18.38
CA THR A 155 6.94 -2.82 19.24
C THR A 155 6.37 -3.19 20.61
N ILE A 156 5.36 -4.07 20.65
CA ILE A 156 4.79 -4.56 21.91
C ILE A 156 5.84 -5.34 22.72
N ILE A 157 6.65 -6.17 22.06
CA ILE A 157 7.76 -6.87 22.72
C ILE A 157 8.76 -5.88 23.31
N ALA A 158 9.13 -4.84 22.57
CA ALA A 158 10.04 -3.79 23.06
C ALA A 158 9.48 -3.04 24.28
N ILE A 159 8.17 -2.74 24.27
CA ILE A 159 7.46 -2.13 25.39
C ILE A 159 7.54 -3.02 26.64
N ILE A 160 7.24 -4.32 26.49
CA ILE A 160 7.28 -5.28 27.60
C ILE A 160 8.71 -5.36 28.17
N PHE A 161 9.72 -5.42 27.30
CA PHE A 161 11.11 -5.49 27.72
C PHE A 161 11.55 -4.27 28.56
N VAL A 162 11.24 -3.05 28.11
CA VAL A 162 11.59 -1.82 28.84
C VAL A 162 10.79 -1.71 30.14
N TYR A 163 9.52 -2.11 30.16
CA TYR A 163 8.71 -2.13 31.37
C TYR A 163 9.33 -3.01 32.47
N PHE A 164 9.76 -4.23 32.14
CA PHE A 164 10.46 -5.10 33.11
C PHE A 164 11.82 -4.54 33.53
N GLY A 165 12.55 -3.90 32.62
CA GLY A 165 13.82 -3.22 32.93
C GLY A 165 13.64 -2.09 33.95
N CYS A 166 12.62 -1.24 33.78
CA CYS A 166 12.31 -0.15 34.71
C CYS A 166 11.96 -0.67 36.11
N ILE A 167 11.16 -1.74 36.21
CA ILE A 167 10.82 -2.36 37.50
C ILE A 167 12.08 -2.85 38.24
N GLN A 168 13.01 -3.48 37.52
CA GLN A 168 14.26 -3.95 38.12
C GLN A 168 15.13 -2.80 38.63
N MET A 169 15.20 -1.69 37.91
CA MET A 169 15.94 -0.50 38.36
C MET A 169 15.32 0.11 39.61
N GLN A 170 14.00 0.30 39.64
CA GLN A 170 13.30 0.87 40.79
C GLN A 170 13.47 0.01 42.05
N ASN A 171 13.40 -1.32 41.92
CA ASN A 171 13.65 -2.23 43.04
C ASN A 171 15.10 -2.14 43.56
N LYS A 172 16.10 -1.96 42.69
CA LYS A 172 17.50 -1.76 43.11
C LYS A 172 17.70 -0.46 43.89
N GLU A 173 17.07 0.64 43.46
CA GLU A 173 17.16 1.93 44.17
C GLU A 173 16.50 1.88 45.56
N ILE A 174 15.36 1.20 45.68
CA ILE A 174 14.68 1.00 46.96
C ILE A 174 15.56 0.16 47.92
N ILE A 175 16.18 -0.90 47.42
CA ILE A 175 17.09 -1.72 48.24
C ILE A 175 18.33 -0.92 48.66
N ALA A 176 18.90 -0.11 47.76
CA ALA A 176 20.06 0.72 48.07
C ALA A 176 19.73 1.74 49.17
N THR A 177 18.62 2.47 49.05
CA THR A 177 18.19 3.47 50.05
C THR A 177 17.90 2.84 51.42
N LEU A 178 17.29 1.65 51.48
CA LEU A 178 17.08 0.91 52.72
C LEU A 178 18.39 0.43 53.36
N THR A 179 19.43 0.17 52.56
CA THR A 179 20.74 -0.24 53.06
C THR A 179 21.53 0.93 53.66
N TYR A 180 21.40 2.14 53.10
CA TYR A 180 22.04 3.35 53.63
C TYR A 180 21.38 3.91 54.91
N LEU A 181 20.12 3.55 55.17
CA LEU A 181 19.37 3.96 56.37
C LEU A 181 19.57 3.02 57.58
N LYS A 182 20.34 1.95 57.41
CA LYS A 182 20.66 0.95 58.45
C LYS A 182 22.07 1.14 58.97
#